data_AF-A0A9D1LT60-F1
#
_entry.id   AF-A0A9D1LT60-F1
#
_cell.length_a   1.000
_cell.length_b   1.000
_cell.length_c   1.000
_cell.angle_alpha   90.00
_cell.angle_beta   90.00
_cell.angle_gamma   90.00
#
_symmetry.space_group_name_H-M   'P 1'
#
loop_
_entity.id
_entity.type
_entity.pdbx_description
1 polymer ?
#
loop_
_entity_poly.entity_id
_entity_poly.type
_entity_poly.pdbx_seq_one_letter_code
_entity_poly.pdbx_strand_id
1 'polypeptide(L)'
;LVALDTADASSLVGYLVGIDDQALTNMGLPLGDYVYISTDRPDLFQDINVVTLSAMRTSNDGLEVVTQVTLPVGGFVPTAYRWASESIAPNIYVSNELLLKLIPDAEPYSVQFNVSDDQERSVYDTLTAEIAASSTMRLSSRIQAKERLRQMQSVLYILGGGIAILLGFVGLLNFVNILSASIVRRKVEFAILESIGMTKRQLRQQVIYEGASYAIIAILLFSTLGTTLTLMLLNVFSSQVSYALCRYPVLPALLIVIALGILSTVIPTILFQCSCKTSLIDRLRSVE
;
A
#
# COMPACT_ATOMS: atom_id res chain seq x y z
N LEU A 1 2.29 27.57 20.34
CA LEU A 1 2.34 26.12 20.66
C LEU A 1 2.31 26.00 22.17
N VAL A 2 1.20 25.55 22.76
CA VAL A 2 1.09 25.41 24.22
C VAL A 2 1.11 23.92 24.52
N ALA A 3 2.22 23.46 25.08
CA ALA A 3 2.34 22.12 25.63
C ALA A 3 1.91 22.19 27.10
N LEU A 4 0.96 21.33 27.49
CA LEU A 4 0.40 21.29 28.84
C LEU A 4 0.85 20.03 29.57
N ASP A 5 2.07 19.98 30.09
CA ASP A 5 2.52 18.84 30.93
C ASP A 5 2.21 19.16 32.42
N THR A 6 1.61 18.33 33.27
CA THR A 6 2.13 17.07 33.84
C THR A 6 1.10 16.39 34.78
N ALA A 7 1.26 15.06 34.93
CA ALA A 7 1.19 14.28 36.19
C ALA A 7 -0.15 13.89 36.88
N ASP A 8 -1.27 13.74 36.18
CA ASP A 8 -2.38 12.95 36.73
C ASP A 8 -3.14 12.19 35.63
N ALA A 9 -3.64 10.99 35.91
CA ALA A 9 -4.39 10.19 34.92
C ALA A 9 -5.71 10.85 34.47
N SER A 10 -6.07 11.97 35.09
CA SER A 10 -7.21 12.86 34.80
C SER A 10 -6.82 14.14 34.04
N SER A 11 -5.52 14.40 33.80
CA SER A 11 -5.01 15.56 33.06
C SER A 11 -4.38 15.11 31.73
N LEU A 12 -5.07 15.44 30.63
CA LEU A 12 -4.61 15.10 29.28
C LEU A 12 -3.84 16.27 28.67
N VAL A 13 -2.58 16.02 28.31
CA VAL A 13 -1.70 16.96 27.61
C VAL A 13 -2.05 16.99 26.12
N GLY A 14 -3.08 17.77 25.76
CA GLY A 14 -3.55 17.92 24.38
C GLY A 14 -3.01 19.17 23.69
N TYR A 15 -2.95 19.14 22.36
CA TYR A 15 -2.76 20.36 21.58
C TYR A 15 -4.08 21.13 21.49
N LEU A 16 -4.05 22.41 21.85
CA LEU A 16 -5.14 23.33 21.57
C LEU A 16 -4.93 23.95 20.18
N VAL A 17 -5.89 23.75 19.28
CA VAL A 17 -5.81 24.16 17.88
C VAL A 17 -6.97 25.09 17.54
N GLY A 18 -6.64 26.29 17.06
CA GLY A 18 -7.62 27.23 16.52
C GLY A 18 -8.14 26.78 15.16
N ILE A 19 -9.46 26.79 14.99
CA ILE A 19 -10.15 26.58 13.70
C ILE A 19 -10.88 27.87 13.32
N ASP A 20 -10.91 28.15 12.02
CA ASP A 20 -11.69 29.24 11.44
C ASP A 20 -13.21 28.93 11.44
N ASP A 21 -14.04 29.94 11.68
CA ASP A 21 -15.49 29.80 11.84
C ASP A 21 -16.16 29.27 10.57
N GLN A 22 -15.62 29.58 9.38
CA GLN A 22 -16.09 28.98 8.14
C GLN A 22 -15.89 27.46 8.11
N ALA A 23 -14.79 26.96 8.66
CA ALA A 23 -14.51 25.53 8.70
C ALA A 23 -15.42 24.80 9.71
N LEU A 24 -15.73 25.41 10.85
CA LEU A 24 -16.70 24.90 11.82
C LEU A 24 -18.12 24.84 11.22
N THR A 25 -18.51 25.90 10.52
CA THR A 25 -19.81 25.98 9.83
C THR A 25 -19.95 24.89 8.77
N ASN A 26 -18.89 24.64 7.98
CA ASN A 26 -18.87 23.58 6.97
C ASN A 26 -19.02 22.17 7.57
N MET A 27 -18.68 21.99 8.85
CA MET A 27 -18.90 20.73 9.58
C MET A 27 -20.27 20.65 10.26
N GLY A 28 -21.07 21.72 10.22
CA GLY A 28 -22.32 21.81 10.97
C GLY A 28 -22.12 21.91 12.49
N LEU A 29 -20.96 22.39 12.94
CA LEU A 29 -20.62 22.54 14.36
C LEU A 29 -21.05 23.94 14.89
N PRO A 30 -21.50 24.04 16.16
CA PRO A 30 -22.04 25.27 16.73
C PRO A 30 -20.97 26.35 16.99
N LEU A 31 -21.10 27.51 16.35
CA LEU A 31 -20.20 28.65 16.58
C LEU A 31 -20.34 29.20 18.01
N GLY A 32 -19.23 29.71 18.56
CA GLY A 32 -19.19 30.37 19.87
C GLY A 32 -18.14 29.76 20.81
N ASP A 33 -18.39 29.90 22.12
CA ASP A 33 -17.48 29.46 23.18
C ASP A 33 -17.61 27.95 23.45
N TYR A 34 -17.29 27.14 22.44
CA TYR A 34 -17.35 25.68 22.48
C TYR A 34 -15.99 25.03 22.28
N VAL A 35 -15.85 23.83 22.83
CA VAL A 35 -14.69 22.95 22.63
C VAL A 35 -15.08 21.76 21.76
N TYR A 36 -14.22 21.39 20.82
CA TYR A 36 -14.39 20.21 19.99
C TYR A 36 -13.28 19.20 20.22
N ILE A 37 -13.64 17.94 20.41
CA ILE A 37 -12.70 16.86 20.71
C ILE A 37 -12.41 16.07 19.42
N SER A 38 -11.13 15.85 19.14
CA SER A 38 -10.68 15.01 18.04
C SER A 38 -10.84 13.52 18.39
N THR A 39 -11.78 12.82 17.77
CA THR A 39 -11.99 11.38 17.97
C THR A 39 -12.79 10.75 16.83
N ASP A 40 -12.41 9.53 16.44
CA ASP A 40 -13.24 8.67 15.58
C ASP A 40 -14.19 7.77 16.39
N ARG A 41 -14.11 7.84 17.73
CA ARG A 41 -14.96 7.11 18.68
C ARG A 41 -15.65 8.09 19.64
N PRO A 42 -16.69 8.79 19.18
CA PRO A 42 -17.44 9.75 20.00
C PRO A 42 -18.20 9.07 21.16
N ASP A 43 -18.46 7.77 21.06
CA ASP A 43 -19.05 6.93 22.10
C ASP A 43 -18.27 6.95 23.43
N LEU A 44 -16.95 7.10 23.38
CA LEU A 44 -16.11 7.14 24.57
C LEU A 44 -16.22 8.44 25.38
N PHE A 45 -16.81 9.49 24.80
CA PHE A 45 -16.82 10.84 25.37
C PHE A 45 -18.23 11.36 25.66
N GLN A 46 -19.25 10.49 25.60
CA GLN A 46 -20.65 10.90 25.78
C GLN A 46 -20.96 11.45 27.18
N ASP A 47 -20.19 11.05 28.20
CA ASP A 47 -20.37 11.52 29.58
C ASP A 47 -19.64 12.86 29.85
N ILE A 48 -18.87 13.38 28.88
CA ILE A 48 -18.10 14.62 29.02
C ILE A 48 -18.85 15.78 28.38
N ASN A 49 -19.52 16.58 29.21
CA ASN A 49 -20.28 17.74 28.76
C ASN A 49 -19.49 19.06 28.81
N VAL A 50 -18.46 19.14 29.64
CA VAL A 50 -17.62 20.32 29.82
C VAL A 50 -16.14 19.94 29.87
N VAL A 51 -15.29 20.79 29.33
CA VAL A 51 -13.84 20.63 29.33
C VAL A 51 -13.22 21.88 29.95
N THR A 52 -12.33 21.67 30.92
CA THR A 52 -11.57 22.74 31.54
C THR A 52 -10.22 22.86 30.85
N LEU A 53 -10.01 23.98 30.16
CA LEU A 53 -8.75 24.33 29.53
C LEU A 53 -7.94 25.18 30.49
N SER A 54 -6.75 24.70 30.85
CA SER A 54 -5.76 25.49 31.58
C SER A 54 -4.64 25.83 30.61
N ALA A 55 -4.37 27.11 30.36
CA ALA A 55 -3.18 27.55 29.64
C ALA A 55 -2.05 27.76 30.66
N MET A 56 -0.89 27.15 30.42
CA MET A 56 0.27 27.27 31.30
C MET A 56 1.43 27.95 30.57
N ARG A 57 2.20 28.76 31.28
CA ARG A 57 3.43 29.40 30.78
C ARG A 57 4.60 28.90 31.63
N THR A 58 5.69 28.57 30.95
CA THR A 58 6.93 28.18 31.62
C THR A 58 7.60 29.44 32.18
N SER A 59 7.74 29.49 33.50
CA SER A 59 8.47 30.52 34.26
C SER A 59 9.76 29.92 34.83
N ASN A 60 10.67 30.78 35.31
CA ASN A 60 11.94 30.34 35.91
C ASN A 60 11.74 29.47 37.17
N ASP A 61 10.59 29.61 37.84
CA ASP A 61 10.22 28.87 39.06
C ASP A 61 9.29 27.66 38.81
N GLY A 62 8.95 27.35 37.54
CA GLY A 62 8.10 26.23 37.15
C GLY A 62 6.99 26.59 36.16
N LEU A 63 5.98 25.72 36.03
CA LEU A 63 4.79 25.96 35.21
C LEU A 63 3.78 26.79 35.98
N GLU A 64 3.46 27.98 35.48
CA GLU A 64 2.40 28.83 36.02
C GLU A 64 1.14 28.73 35.16
N VAL A 65 -0.01 28.52 35.80
CA VAL A 65 -1.30 28.58 35.12
C VAL A 65 -1.61 30.04 34.82
N VAL A 66 -1.62 30.39 33.53
CA VAL A 66 -1.88 31.75 33.05
C VAL A 66 -3.39 32.02 33.03
N THR A 67 -4.16 31.07 32.51
CA THR A 67 -5.61 31.21 32.30
C THR A 67 -6.27 29.86 32.46
N GLN A 68 -7.44 29.81 33.10
CA GLN A 68 -8.26 28.61 33.18
C GLN A 68 -9.70 28.93 32.80
N VAL A 69 -10.27 28.20 31.85
CA VAL A 69 -11.66 28.39 31.40
C VAL A 69 -12.35 27.04 31.25
N THR A 70 -13.59 26.96 31.70
CA THR A 70 -14.45 25.77 31.52
C THR A 70 -15.44 26.06 30.41
N LEU A 71 -15.43 25.21 29.38
CA LEU A 71 -16.23 25.38 28.17
C LEU A 71 -17.08 24.13 27.89
N PRO A 72 -18.31 24.27 27.37
CA PRO A 72 -19.11 23.14 26.93
C PRO A 72 -18.51 22.46 25.69
N VAL A 73 -18.71 21.15 25.58
CA VAL A 73 -18.34 20.37 24.38
C VAL A 73 -19.39 20.62 23.28
N GLY A 74 -18.96 21.23 22.18
CA GLY A 74 -19.84 21.57 21.04
C GLY A 74 -19.95 20.46 19.99
N GLY A 75 -19.08 19.45 20.04
CA GLY A 75 -19.11 18.31 19.13
C GLY A 75 -17.75 17.62 18.96
N PHE A 76 -17.70 16.73 17.98
CA PHE A 76 -16.52 15.90 17.71
C PHE A 76 -16.00 16.15 16.29
N VAL A 77 -14.67 16.15 16.17
CA VAL A 77 -13.96 16.31 14.91
C VAL A 77 -13.22 15.01 14.61
N PRO A 78 -13.23 14.47 13.38
CA PRO A 78 -12.51 13.23 13.06
C PRO A 78 -11.01 13.35 13.38
N THR A 79 -10.37 12.25 13.81
CA THR A 79 -8.94 12.27 14.20
C THR A 79 -8.05 12.67 13.02
N ALA A 80 -8.44 12.27 11.81
CA ALA A 80 -7.72 12.60 10.58
C ALA A 80 -7.89 14.08 10.13
N TYR A 81 -8.70 14.89 10.82
CA TYR A 81 -8.97 16.26 10.41
C TYR A 81 -7.73 17.15 10.55
N ARG A 82 -7.33 17.76 9.43
CA ARG A 82 -6.20 18.71 9.32
C ARG A 82 -4.87 18.20 9.86
N TRP A 83 -4.67 16.87 9.91
CA TRP A 83 -3.43 16.24 10.39
C TRP A 83 -2.97 16.74 11.76
N ALA A 84 -3.91 16.94 12.68
CA ALA A 84 -3.54 17.21 14.06
C ALA A 84 -2.76 15.99 14.58
N SER A 85 -1.64 16.24 15.26
CA SER A 85 -0.68 15.18 15.60
C SER A 85 -1.34 14.03 16.35
N GLU A 86 -0.92 12.80 16.06
CA GLU A 86 -1.20 11.66 16.93
C GLU A 86 -0.46 11.87 18.26
N SER A 87 -1.13 12.53 19.21
CA SER A 87 -0.69 12.59 20.61
C SER A 87 -1.41 11.51 21.41
N ILE A 88 -0.87 11.18 22.58
CA ILE A 88 -1.50 10.26 23.55
C ILE A 88 -2.84 10.84 24.03
N ALA A 89 -3.00 12.17 23.97
CA ALA A 89 -4.25 12.86 24.23
C ALA A 89 -4.96 13.28 22.93
N PRO A 90 -6.31 13.24 22.89
CA PRO A 90 -7.07 13.77 21.76
C PRO A 90 -6.81 15.27 21.58
N ASN A 91 -6.68 15.70 20.32
CA ASN A 91 -6.52 17.12 20.01
C ASN A 91 -7.81 17.88 20.33
N ILE A 92 -7.66 19.09 20.85
CA ILE A 92 -8.78 19.95 21.24
C ILE A 92 -8.83 21.13 20.27
N TYR A 93 -10.00 21.37 19.68
CA TYR A 93 -10.22 22.50 18.80
C TYR A 93 -11.14 23.55 19.40
N VAL A 94 -10.84 24.81 19.13
CA VAL A 94 -11.64 26.00 19.52
C VAL A 94 -11.65 26.98 18.36
N SER A 95 -12.56 27.96 18.38
CA SER A 95 -12.52 29.04 17.37
C SER A 95 -11.26 29.89 17.54
N ASN A 96 -10.78 30.47 16.43
CA ASN A 96 -9.62 31.38 16.46
C ASN A 96 -9.87 32.60 17.38
N GLU A 97 -11.10 33.13 17.41
CA GLU A 97 -11.46 34.24 18.29
C GLU A 97 -11.32 33.87 19.78
N LEU A 98 -11.79 32.68 20.15
CA LEU A 98 -11.71 32.16 21.50
C LEU A 98 -10.24 31.90 21.88
N LEU A 99 -9.45 31.33 20.97
CA LEU A 99 -8.03 31.09 21.18
C LEU A 99 -7.27 32.39 21.49
N LEU A 100 -7.52 33.46 20.74
CA LEU A 100 -6.89 34.77 20.96
C LEU A 100 -7.36 35.45 22.24
N LYS A 101 -8.62 35.21 22.67
CA LYS A 101 -9.10 35.66 23.99
C LYS A 101 -8.41 34.93 25.13
N LEU A 102 -8.17 33.62 25.00
CA LEU A 102 -7.48 32.82 26.01
C LEU A 102 -5.99 33.13 26.08
N ILE A 103 -5.36 33.32 24.92
CA ILE A 103 -3.92 33.47 24.74
C ILE A 103 -3.66 34.60 23.72
N PRO A 104 -3.58 35.86 24.18
CA PRO A 104 -3.39 37.01 23.30
C PRO A 104 -2.07 36.98 22.51
N ASP A 105 -1.03 36.38 23.09
CA ASP A 105 0.32 36.27 22.48
C ASP A 105 0.48 35.00 21.60
N ALA A 106 -0.63 34.39 21.15
CA ALA A 106 -0.57 33.15 20.38
C ALA A 106 -0.03 33.40 18.96
N GLU A 107 1.15 32.85 18.66
CA GLU A 107 1.72 32.88 17.30
C GLU A 107 1.15 31.74 16.42
N PRO A 108 0.83 32.03 15.15
CA PRO A 108 0.32 31.02 14.22
C PRO A 108 1.40 29.99 13.89
N TYR A 109 1.13 28.73 14.21
CA TYR A 109 2.06 27.62 13.94
C TYR A 109 1.99 27.11 12.49
N SER A 110 0.80 27.12 11.89
CA SER A 110 0.59 26.65 10.51
C SER A 110 -0.58 27.38 9.87
N VAL A 111 -0.47 27.67 8.59
CA VAL A 111 -1.55 28.24 7.77
C VAL A 111 -1.89 27.25 6.66
N GLN A 112 -3.18 26.99 6.46
CA GLN A 112 -3.66 26.05 5.46
C GLN A 112 -4.49 26.81 4.43
N PHE A 113 -4.15 26.61 3.15
CA PHE A 113 -4.88 27.18 2.03
C PHE A 113 -5.70 26.08 1.35
N ASN A 114 -6.99 26.33 1.19
CA ASN A 114 -7.82 25.48 0.33
C ASN A 114 -7.75 26.05 -1.09
N VAL A 115 -7.17 25.29 -2.00
CA VAL A 115 -6.96 25.72 -3.39
C VAL A 115 -7.75 24.77 -4.29
N SER A 116 -8.43 25.32 -5.30
CA SER A 116 -9.11 24.53 -6.33
C SER A 116 -8.09 23.67 -7.10
N ASP A 117 -8.47 22.45 -7.46
CA ASP A 117 -7.60 21.47 -8.13
C ASP A 117 -6.87 22.04 -9.36
N ASP A 118 -7.55 22.91 -10.13
CA ASP A 118 -7.02 23.51 -11.36
C ASP A 118 -5.84 24.46 -11.13
N GLN A 119 -5.75 25.07 -9.95
CA GLN A 119 -4.74 26.07 -9.60
C GLN A 119 -3.70 25.54 -8.60
N GLU A 120 -3.89 24.34 -8.07
CA GLU A 120 -3.09 23.76 -6.99
C GLU A 120 -1.58 23.77 -7.34
N ARG A 121 -1.23 23.42 -8.58
CA ARG A 121 0.18 23.37 -9.00
C ARG A 121 0.81 24.77 -9.13
N SER A 122 0.09 25.71 -9.72
CA SER A 122 0.56 27.10 -9.87
C SER A 122 0.79 27.74 -8.50
N VAL A 123 -0.15 27.58 -7.57
CA VAL A 123 -0.04 28.13 -6.21
C VAL A 123 1.10 27.45 -5.44
N TYR A 124 1.27 26.14 -5.58
CA TYR A 124 2.39 25.43 -4.96
C TYR A 124 3.75 25.95 -5.45
N ASP A 125 3.91 26.16 -6.76
CA ASP A 125 5.19 26.63 -7.32
C ASP A 125 5.49 28.08 -6.86
N THR A 126 4.49 28.96 -6.81
CA THR A 126 4.64 30.34 -6.27
C THR A 126 5.00 30.34 -4.79
N LEU A 127 4.25 29.59 -3.96
CA LEU A 127 4.52 29.50 -2.52
C LEU A 127 5.88 28.87 -2.23
N THR A 128 6.29 27.87 -3.02
CA THR A 128 7.62 27.26 -2.87
C THR A 128 8.73 28.26 -3.17
N ALA A 129 8.57 29.12 -4.19
CA ALA A 129 9.55 30.14 -4.53
C ALA A 129 9.67 31.23 -3.44
N GLU A 130 8.55 31.69 -2.88
CA GLU A 130 8.56 32.67 -1.79
C GLU A 130 9.08 32.09 -0.47
N ILE A 131 8.67 30.87 -0.12
CA ILE A 131 9.07 30.21 1.13
C ILE A 131 10.54 29.80 1.09
N ALA A 132 11.09 29.43 -0.08
CA ALA A 132 12.51 29.13 -0.23
C ALA A 132 13.43 30.30 0.15
N ALA A 133 12.92 31.54 0.13
CA ALA A 133 13.65 32.72 0.58
C ALA A 133 13.69 32.85 2.13
N SER A 134 12.84 32.12 2.86
CA SER A 134 12.76 32.12 4.32
C SER A 134 13.17 30.76 4.91
N SER A 135 14.21 30.72 5.74
CA SER A 135 14.76 29.44 6.27
C SER A 135 13.94 28.80 7.40
N THR A 136 12.88 29.46 7.87
CA THR A 136 12.11 29.06 9.06
C THR A 136 10.77 28.38 8.76
N MET A 137 10.28 28.43 7.51
CA MET A 137 8.95 27.94 7.15
C MET A 137 9.03 26.65 6.32
N ARG A 138 8.18 25.66 6.63
CA ARG A 138 8.07 24.40 5.87
C ARG A 138 6.73 24.35 5.15
N LEU A 139 6.77 24.27 3.82
CA LEU A 139 5.59 24.02 3.01
C LEU A 139 5.28 22.52 2.97
N SER A 140 4.05 22.15 3.32
CA SER A 140 3.51 20.81 3.07
C SER A 140 2.32 20.93 2.13
N SER A 141 2.33 20.15 1.05
CA SER A 141 1.28 20.17 0.04
C SER A 141 0.85 18.75 -0.32
N ARG A 142 -0.42 18.59 -0.70
CA ARG A 142 -0.98 17.33 -1.21
C ARG A 142 -0.27 16.88 -2.48
N ILE A 143 0.21 17.81 -3.31
CA ILE A 143 1.02 17.50 -4.50
C ILE A 143 2.30 16.78 -4.10
N GLN A 144 3.04 17.34 -3.13
CA GLN A 144 4.29 16.74 -2.67
C GLN A 144 4.03 15.38 -1.99
N ALA A 145 2.96 15.24 -1.22
CA ALA A 145 2.56 13.96 -0.62
C ALA A 145 2.22 12.91 -1.69
N LYS A 146 1.44 13.27 -2.71
CA LYS A 146 1.10 12.40 -3.85
C LYS A 146 2.33 11.99 -4.64
N GLU A 147 3.27 12.89 -4.82
CA GLU A 147 4.52 12.64 -5.54
C GLU A 147 5.44 11.69 -4.76
N ARG A 148 5.59 11.87 -3.45
CA ARG A 148 6.30 10.91 -2.58
C ARG A 148 5.66 9.53 -2.63
N LEU A 149 4.33 9.45 -2.53
CA LEU A 149 3.62 8.17 -2.63
C LEU A 149 3.83 7.50 -3.99
N ARG A 150 3.78 8.27 -5.10
CA ARG A 150 4.08 7.76 -6.44
C ARG A 150 5.52 7.26 -6.57
N GLN A 151 6.50 7.97 -5.99
CA GLN A 151 7.89 7.55 -5.99
C GLN A 151 8.07 6.24 -5.20
N MET A 152 7.49 6.14 -4.01
CA MET A 152 7.53 4.91 -3.21
C MET A 152 6.88 3.73 -3.95
N GLN A 153 5.72 3.95 -4.57
CA GLN A 153 5.06 2.95 -5.40
C GLN A 153 5.94 2.53 -6.57
N SER A 154 6.56 3.48 -7.28
CA SER A 154 7.45 3.20 -8.42
C SER A 154 8.62 2.32 -8.01
N VAL A 155 9.28 2.63 -6.90
CA VAL A 155 10.39 1.83 -6.36
C VAL A 155 9.94 0.41 -6.04
N LEU A 156 8.78 0.25 -5.39
CA LEU A 156 8.20 -1.07 -5.10
C LEU A 156 7.84 -1.85 -6.36
N TYR A 157 7.30 -1.19 -7.39
CA TYR A 157 6.99 -1.83 -8.67
C TYR A 157 8.24 -2.28 -9.42
N ILE A 158 9.30 -1.47 -9.43
CA ILE A 158 10.54 -1.81 -10.12
C ILE A 158 11.25 -2.96 -9.41
N LEU A 159 11.44 -2.88 -8.09
CA LEU A 159 12.10 -3.93 -7.31
C LEU A 159 11.27 -5.20 -7.27
N GLY A 160 10.00 -5.10 -6.85
CA GLY A 160 9.09 -6.23 -6.74
C GLY A 160 8.78 -6.87 -8.09
N GLY A 161 8.52 -6.04 -9.11
CA GLY A 161 8.30 -6.50 -10.48
C GLY A 161 9.54 -7.15 -11.08
N GLY A 162 10.73 -6.59 -10.85
CA GLY A 162 12.00 -7.19 -11.30
C GLY A 162 12.23 -8.58 -10.70
N ILE A 163 12.06 -8.72 -9.38
CA ILE A 163 12.17 -10.01 -8.69
C ILE A 163 11.12 -11.00 -9.21
N ALA A 164 9.87 -10.55 -9.40
CA ALA A 164 8.80 -11.39 -9.94
C ALA A 164 9.11 -11.91 -11.35
N ILE A 165 9.64 -11.06 -12.23
CA ILE A 165 10.06 -11.46 -13.59
C ILE A 165 11.18 -12.49 -13.52
N LEU A 166 12.19 -12.26 -12.67
CA LEU A 166 13.31 -13.20 -12.50
C LEU A 166 12.83 -14.56 -12.00
N LEU A 167 12.01 -14.59 -10.94
CA LEU A 167 11.46 -15.83 -10.39
C LEU A 167 10.53 -16.54 -11.39
N GLY A 168 9.70 -15.78 -12.11
CA GLY A 168 8.88 -16.31 -13.20
C GLY A 168 9.74 -16.96 -14.27
N PHE A 169 10.81 -16.29 -14.71
CA PHE A 169 11.73 -16.80 -15.72
C PHE A 169 12.44 -18.08 -15.25
N VAL A 170 12.95 -18.11 -14.01
CA VAL A 170 13.54 -19.33 -13.42
C VAL A 170 12.52 -20.46 -13.35
N GLY A 171 11.27 -20.17 -12.99
CA GLY A 171 10.17 -21.13 -12.98
C GLY A 171 9.88 -21.72 -14.36
N LEU A 172 9.84 -20.87 -15.40
CA LEU A 172 9.67 -21.31 -16.79
C LEU A 172 10.84 -22.19 -17.25
N LEU A 173 12.09 -21.81 -16.93
CA LEU A 173 13.26 -22.63 -17.26
C LEU A 173 13.21 -23.99 -16.57
N ASN A 174 12.78 -24.04 -15.30
CA ASN A 174 12.61 -25.29 -14.60
C ASN A 174 11.56 -26.19 -15.29
N PHE A 175 10.43 -25.60 -15.70
CA PHE A 175 9.42 -26.31 -16.46
C PHE A 175 9.98 -26.90 -17.78
N VAL A 176 10.77 -26.11 -18.52
CA VAL A 176 11.45 -26.56 -19.74
C VAL A 176 12.37 -27.75 -19.46
N ASN A 177 13.17 -27.64 -18.39
CA ASN A 177 14.15 -28.66 -18.02
C ASN A 177 13.46 -29.97 -17.60
N ILE A 178 12.37 -29.90 -16.84
CA ILE A 178 11.60 -31.07 -16.42
C ILE A 178 11.02 -31.79 -17.64
N LEU A 179 10.36 -31.07 -18.55
CA LEU A 179 9.78 -31.65 -19.77
C LEU A 179 10.85 -32.27 -20.68
N SER A 180 11.94 -31.53 -20.90
CA SER A 180 13.05 -32.01 -21.73
C SER A 180 13.68 -33.26 -21.15
N ALA A 181 13.91 -33.29 -19.82
CA ALA A 181 14.46 -34.43 -19.15
C ALA A 181 13.51 -35.65 -19.17
N SER A 182 12.19 -35.45 -19.04
CA SER A 182 11.20 -36.53 -19.18
C SER A 182 11.31 -37.20 -20.56
N ILE A 183 11.38 -36.39 -21.62
CA ILE A 183 11.51 -36.88 -23.00
C ILE A 183 12.83 -37.62 -23.21
N VAL A 184 13.95 -37.09 -22.70
CA VAL A 184 15.27 -37.70 -22.89
C VAL A 184 15.37 -39.06 -22.20
N ARG A 185 14.83 -39.21 -20.99
CA ARG A 185 14.84 -40.49 -20.25
C ARG A 185 14.04 -41.58 -20.96
N ARG A 186 12.98 -41.23 -21.69
CA ARG A 186 12.06 -42.16 -22.35
C ARG A 186 12.39 -42.43 -23.82
N LYS A 187 13.56 -41.99 -24.30
CA LYS A 187 13.99 -42.21 -25.69
C LYS A 187 14.02 -43.69 -26.10
N VAL A 188 14.47 -44.57 -25.21
CA VAL A 188 14.53 -46.02 -25.45
C VAL A 188 13.12 -46.61 -25.55
N GLU A 189 12.21 -46.22 -24.64
CA GLU A 189 10.80 -46.61 -24.70
C GLU A 189 10.15 -46.19 -26.02
N PHE A 190 10.43 -44.96 -26.49
CA PHE A 190 9.89 -44.47 -27.76
C PHE A 190 10.42 -45.25 -28.98
N ALA A 191 11.70 -45.67 -28.97
CA ALA A 191 12.26 -46.51 -30.03
C ALA A 191 11.61 -47.91 -30.06
N ILE A 192 11.33 -48.48 -28.89
CA ILE A 192 10.62 -49.77 -28.78
C ILE A 192 9.19 -49.62 -29.32
N LEU A 193 8.46 -48.57 -28.92
CA LEU A 193 7.10 -48.31 -29.40
C LEU A 193 7.03 -48.05 -30.92
N GLU A 194 8.01 -47.33 -31.46
CA GLU A 194 8.15 -47.14 -32.91
C GLU A 194 8.37 -48.48 -33.64
N SER A 195 9.15 -49.40 -33.04
CA SER A 195 9.41 -50.74 -33.59
C SER A 195 8.18 -51.67 -33.58
N ILE A 196 7.23 -51.46 -32.66
CA ILE A 196 5.95 -52.19 -32.60
C ILE A 196 4.91 -51.60 -33.57
N GLY A 197 5.24 -50.49 -34.25
CA GLY A 197 4.41 -49.89 -35.31
C GLY A 197 3.71 -48.59 -34.91
N MET A 198 4.05 -47.99 -33.76
CA MET A 198 3.48 -46.71 -33.34
C MET A 198 4.04 -45.55 -34.19
N THR A 199 3.17 -44.68 -34.69
CA THR A 199 3.61 -43.56 -35.54
C THR A 199 4.25 -42.43 -34.71
N LYS A 200 5.20 -41.69 -35.31
CA LYS A 200 5.82 -40.49 -34.69
C LYS A 200 4.78 -39.43 -34.29
N ARG A 201 3.62 -39.39 -34.95
CA ARG A 201 2.50 -38.49 -34.61
C ARG A 201 1.84 -38.90 -33.29
N GLN A 202 1.61 -40.19 -33.07
CA GLN A 202 1.03 -40.71 -31.83
C GLN A 202 2.00 -40.51 -30.64
N LEU A 203 3.30 -40.76 -30.83
CA LEU A 203 4.32 -40.51 -29.80
C LEU A 203 4.39 -39.03 -29.40
N ARG A 204 4.36 -38.12 -30.39
CA ARG A 204 4.33 -36.67 -30.12
C ARG A 204 3.07 -36.25 -29.35
N GLN A 205 1.90 -36.77 -29.71
CA GLN A 205 0.66 -36.45 -29.01
C GLN A 205 0.69 -36.91 -27.56
N GLN A 206 1.21 -38.11 -27.29
CA GLN A 206 1.36 -38.63 -25.92
C GLN A 206 2.21 -37.69 -25.05
N VAL A 207 3.36 -37.23 -25.56
CA VAL A 207 4.24 -36.33 -24.83
C VAL A 207 3.61 -34.94 -24.64
N ILE A 208 2.82 -34.45 -25.61
CA ILE A 208 2.06 -33.21 -25.45
C ILE A 208 1.02 -33.36 -24.32
N TYR A 209 0.33 -34.49 -24.22
CA TYR A 209 -0.62 -34.73 -23.13
C TYR A 209 0.05 -34.80 -21.77
N GLU A 210 1.25 -35.37 -21.69
CA GLU A 210 2.07 -35.37 -20.47
C GLU A 210 2.51 -33.94 -20.09
N GLY A 211 2.96 -33.14 -21.05
CA GLY A 211 3.31 -31.74 -20.81
C GLY A 211 2.11 -30.90 -20.37
N ALA A 212 0.96 -31.13 -20.99
CA ALA A 212 -0.29 -30.46 -20.66
C ALA A 212 -0.77 -30.85 -19.25
N SER A 213 -0.64 -32.11 -18.84
CA SER A 213 -1.03 -32.53 -17.49
C SER A 213 -0.16 -31.87 -16.42
N TYR A 214 1.16 -31.75 -16.63
CA TYR A 214 2.04 -30.99 -15.74
C TYR A 214 1.67 -29.51 -15.68
N ALA A 215 1.35 -28.89 -16.84
CA ALA A 215 0.91 -27.49 -16.88
C ALA A 215 -0.41 -27.29 -16.12
N ILE A 216 -1.39 -28.18 -16.30
CA ILE A 216 -2.69 -28.12 -15.61
C ILE A 216 -2.50 -28.23 -14.09
N ILE A 217 -1.68 -29.18 -13.63
CA ILE A 217 -1.38 -29.33 -12.19
C ILE A 217 -0.73 -28.06 -11.65
N ALA A 218 0.25 -27.50 -12.36
CA ALA A 218 0.91 -26.25 -11.96
C ALA A 218 -0.07 -25.07 -11.89
N ILE A 219 -0.95 -24.92 -12.88
CA ILE A 219 -1.97 -23.87 -12.92
C ILE A 219 -2.96 -24.04 -11.76
N LEU A 220 -3.38 -25.27 -11.46
CA LEU A 220 -4.33 -25.55 -10.38
C LEU A 220 -3.71 -25.24 -9.01
N LEU A 221 -2.44 -25.62 -8.80
CA LEU A 221 -1.70 -25.27 -7.58
C LEU A 221 -1.50 -23.76 -7.46
N PHE A 222 -1.10 -23.08 -8.54
CA PHE A 222 -0.97 -21.62 -8.55
C PHE A 222 -2.30 -20.93 -8.25
N SER A 223 -3.38 -21.39 -8.88
CA SER A 223 -4.72 -20.80 -8.72
C SER A 223 -5.32 -21.05 -7.34
N THR A 224 -4.88 -22.07 -6.61
CA THR A 224 -5.41 -22.39 -5.27
C THR A 224 -4.49 -21.87 -4.18
N LEU A 225 -3.26 -22.37 -4.10
CA LEU A 225 -2.28 -21.97 -3.08
C LEU A 225 -1.82 -20.53 -3.29
N GLY A 226 -1.54 -20.15 -4.54
CA GLY A 226 -1.06 -18.80 -4.86
C GLY A 226 -2.11 -17.72 -4.57
N THR A 227 -3.37 -17.95 -4.96
CA THR A 227 -4.46 -17.01 -4.65
C THR A 227 -4.74 -16.94 -3.15
N THR A 228 -4.80 -18.08 -2.45
CA THR A 228 -5.05 -18.14 -1.00
C THR A 228 -3.99 -17.36 -0.23
N LEU A 229 -2.71 -17.60 -0.55
CA LEU A 229 -1.60 -16.89 0.09
C LEU A 229 -1.64 -15.38 -0.23
N THR A 230 -1.97 -15.02 -1.47
CA THR A 230 -2.11 -13.61 -1.87
C THR A 230 -3.23 -12.94 -1.09
N LEU A 231 -4.41 -13.54 -1.00
CA LEU A 231 -5.55 -12.99 -0.26
C LEU A 231 -5.27 -12.88 1.24
N MET A 232 -4.59 -13.86 1.82
CA MET A 232 -4.18 -13.81 3.22
C MET A 232 -3.25 -12.63 3.50
N LEU A 233 -2.24 -12.42 2.64
CA LEU A 233 -1.34 -11.27 2.74
C LEU A 233 -2.11 -9.95 2.57
N LEU A 234 -3.01 -9.87 1.59
CA LEU A 234 -3.82 -8.68 1.36
C LEU A 234 -4.69 -8.33 2.57
N ASN A 235 -5.29 -9.30 3.24
CA ASN A 235 -6.09 -9.05 4.45
C ASN A 235 -5.24 -8.50 5.60
N VAL A 236 -4.04 -9.06 5.81
CA VAL A 236 -3.10 -8.55 6.84
C VAL A 236 -2.66 -7.13 6.51
N PHE A 237 -2.33 -6.83 5.26
CA PHE A 237 -1.98 -5.47 4.85
C PHE A 237 -3.15 -4.49 4.95
N SER A 238 -4.37 -4.91 4.58
CA SER A 238 -5.56 -4.07 4.65
C SER A 238 -5.93 -3.70 6.09
N SER A 239 -5.64 -4.56 7.08
CA SER A 239 -5.84 -4.21 8.50
C SER A 239 -4.92 -3.10 9.00
N GLN A 240 -3.79 -2.88 8.33
CA GLN A 240 -2.81 -1.85 8.70
C GLN A 240 -2.95 -0.57 7.85
N VAL A 241 -3.59 -0.65 6.67
CA VAL A 241 -3.65 0.44 5.69
C VAL A 241 -5.03 0.48 5.03
N SER A 242 -6.00 1.15 5.65
CA SER A 242 -7.41 1.27 5.18
C SER A 242 -7.59 1.92 3.80
N TYR A 243 -6.58 2.60 3.25
CA TYR A 243 -6.64 3.33 1.97
C TYR A 243 -5.99 2.58 0.79
N ALA A 244 -5.44 1.38 1.01
CA ALA A 244 -4.82 0.61 -0.06
C ALA A 244 -5.86 -0.21 -0.84
N LEU A 245 -6.23 0.26 -2.04
CA LEU A 245 -6.98 -0.54 -3.01
C LEU A 245 -6.06 -1.61 -3.62
N CYS A 246 -5.89 -2.72 -2.92
CA CYS A 246 -5.11 -3.85 -3.40
C CYS A 246 -5.88 -4.61 -4.48
N ARG A 247 -5.48 -4.45 -5.74
CA ARG A 247 -6.07 -5.15 -6.88
C ARG A 247 -5.28 -6.41 -7.21
N TYR A 248 -5.95 -7.56 -7.29
CA TYR A 248 -5.31 -8.81 -7.70
C TYR A 248 -4.73 -8.68 -9.13
N PRO A 249 -3.46 -9.06 -9.37
CA PRO A 249 -2.79 -8.85 -10.64
C PRO A 249 -3.18 -9.94 -11.67
N VAL A 250 -4.42 -9.89 -12.17
CA VAL A 250 -4.99 -10.87 -13.11
C VAL A 250 -4.19 -10.95 -14.42
N LEU A 251 -3.73 -9.81 -14.93
CA LEU A 251 -3.06 -9.73 -16.23
C LEU A 251 -1.72 -10.50 -16.28
N PRO A 252 -0.76 -10.29 -15.36
CA PRO A 252 0.47 -11.09 -15.35
C PRO A 252 0.21 -12.57 -15.01
N ALA A 253 -0.79 -12.88 -14.18
CA ALA A 253 -1.18 -14.28 -13.91
C ALA A 253 -1.64 -14.98 -15.20
N LEU A 254 -2.48 -14.32 -16.01
CA LEU A 254 -2.94 -14.84 -17.30
C LEU A 254 -1.77 -15.07 -18.27
N LEU A 255 -0.81 -14.15 -18.33
CA LEU A 255 0.37 -14.29 -19.19
C LEU A 255 1.20 -15.53 -18.84
N ILE A 256 1.37 -15.85 -17.54
CA ILE A 256 2.09 -17.05 -17.10
C ILE A 256 1.33 -18.32 -17.51
N VAL A 257 0.00 -18.34 -17.35
CA VAL A 257 -0.83 -19.49 -17.77
C VAL A 257 -0.71 -19.73 -19.27
N ILE A 258 -0.81 -18.67 -20.08
CA ILE A 258 -0.63 -18.75 -21.53
C ILE A 258 0.77 -19.26 -21.87
N ALA A 259 1.81 -18.73 -21.21
CA ALA A 259 3.18 -19.16 -21.43
C ALA A 259 3.35 -20.66 -21.15
N LEU A 260 2.90 -21.16 -19.99
CA LEU A 260 2.98 -22.60 -19.68
C LEU A 260 2.25 -23.46 -20.72
N GLY A 261 1.07 -23.02 -21.18
CA GLY A 261 0.33 -23.68 -22.27
C GLY A 261 1.15 -23.75 -23.57
N ILE A 262 1.75 -22.64 -24.00
CA ILE A 262 2.61 -22.60 -25.18
C ILE A 262 3.82 -23.53 -24.99
N LEU A 263 4.55 -23.41 -23.87
CA LEU A 263 5.74 -24.22 -23.62
C LEU A 263 5.43 -25.73 -23.60
N SER A 264 4.29 -26.14 -23.04
CA SER A 264 3.88 -27.56 -23.00
C SER A 264 3.71 -28.20 -24.38
N THR A 265 3.43 -27.40 -25.43
CA THR A 265 3.28 -27.89 -26.81
C THR A 265 4.54 -27.66 -27.66
N VAL A 266 5.24 -26.53 -27.43
CA VAL A 266 6.44 -26.13 -28.18
C VAL A 266 7.65 -27.00 -27.83
N ILE A 267 7.86 -27.34 -26.54
CA ILE A 267 9.03 -28.15 -26.15
C ILE A 267 8.99 -29.55 -26.79
N PRO A 268 7.88 -30.32 -26.70
CA PRO A 268 7.79 -31.62 -27.35
C PRO A 268 7.98 -31.53 -28.88
N THR A 269 7.37 -30.54 -29.52
CA THR A 269 7.46 -30.39 -30.98
C THR A 269 8.89 -30.10 -31.44
N ILE A 270 9.61 -29.20 -30.76
CA ILE A 270 11.02 -28.89 -31.07
C ILE A 270 11.90 -30.13 -30.85
N LEU A 271 11.76 -30.83 -29.72
CA LEU A 271 12.59 -32.00 -29.42
C LEU A 271 12.34 -33.16 -30.40
N PHE A 272 11.10 -33.37 -30.84
CA PHE A 272 10.79 -34.37 -31.87
C PHE A 272 11.30 -33.97 -33.26
N GLN A 273 11.29 -32.68 -33.61
CA GLN A 273 11.87 -32.19 -34.88
C GLN A 273 13.39 -32.34 -34.89
N CYS A 274 14.08 -31.95 -33.82
CA CYS A 274 15.53 -32.15 -33.66
C CYS A 274 15.91 -33.63 -33.68
N SER A 275 15.08 -34.47 -33.08
CA SER A 275 15.22 -35.93 -33.08
C SER A 275 15.08 -36.58 -34.46
N CYS A 276 14.40 -35.96 -35.41
CA CYS A 276 14.30 -36.46 -36.78
C CYS A 276 15.53 -36.12 -37.65
N LYS A 277 16.44 -35.26 -37.18
CA LYS A 277 17.69 -34.94 -37.87
C LYS A 277 18.84 -35.89 -37.52
N THR A 278 18.72 -36.69 -36.46
CA THR A 278 19.68 -37.73 -36.09
C THR A 278 19.23 -39.07 -36.65
N SER A 279 20.16 -39.82 -37.28
CA SER A 279 19.84 -41.09 -37.91
C SER A 279 19.37 -42.12 -36.88
N LEU A 280 18.45 -43.01 -37.27
CA LEU A 280 17.90 -44.07 -36.42
C LEU A 280 19.02 -45.03 -35.91
N ILE A 281 20.11 -45.12 -36.68
CA ILE A 281 21.30 -45.94 -36.38
C ILE A 281 22.13 -45.31 -35.25
N ASP A 282 22.28 -43.98 -35.21
CA ASP A 282 23.02 -43.31 -34.12
C ASP A 282 22.29 -43.41 -32.77
N ARG A 283 20.96 -43.49 -32.80
CA ARG A 283 20.12 -43.66 -31.60
C ARG A 283 20.21 -45.06 -30.99
N LEU A 284 20.43 -46.08 -31.81
CA LEU A 284 20.65 -47.46 -31.35
C LEU A 284 22.08 -47.67 -30.87
N ARG A 285 23.06 -47.06 -31.54
CA ARG A 285 24.48 -47.18 -31.18
C ARG A 285 24.86 -46.49 -29.87
N SER A 286 24.03 -45.55 -29.37
CA SER A 286 24.23 -44.92 -28.05
C SER A 286 23.74 -45.76 -26.87
N VAL A 287 23.14 -46.93 -27.13
CA VAL A 287 22.63 -47.86 -26.11
C VAL A 287 23.56 -49.07 -25.93
N GLU A 288 24.50 -49.28 -26.85
CA GLU A 288 25.60 -50.25 -26.75
C GLU A 288 26.81 -49.64 -26.04
#